data_AF-A0AA41R6G9-F1
#
_entry.id   AF-A0AA41R6G9-F1
#
_cell.length_a   1.000
_cell.length_b   1.000
_cell.length_c   1.000
_cell.angle_alpha   90.00
_cell.angle_beta   90.00
_cell.angle_gamma   90.00
#
_symmetry.space_group_name_H-M   'P 1'
#
loop_
_entity.id
_entity.type
_entity.pdbx_description
1 polymer ?
#
loop_
_entity_poly.entity_id
_entity_poly.type
_entity_poly.pdbx_seq_one_letter_code
_entity_poly.pdbx_strand_id
1 'polypeptide(L)'
;MVQPPQIVVQLVHIQGPLKGSIQELSDGEIKIGRHPDCQVRFAKEEVTLSRIHAIIVREGNRFKIVDQSTNGTFVNGVRVPEAYLKDGDVLMFAEGGPKVSFLTMTAAVAEQASQATPKGLPDAGGRGPEPAAAVAPSPPEPPPAPRPPQPSPPVPPHAHEAPVDPPAAPGPVVAPVKVPLAIQYGPTIKSFAQLPVVLGSGAACDFVIGHPALTDRHAQIFFHQDRYWIKDLSGTGALLVDDQAVAGESALGPNAVIALTSRGPWFRFLGGGRLVEIEGSPPGPDTDEGPPRQASDTPTTDRGPQEGGGGGGKGGSLFKKLFS
;
A
#
# COMPACT_ATOMS: atom_id res chain seq x y z
N MET A 1 0.35 31.10 19.50
CA MET A 1 -0.31 31.03 18.17
C MET A 1 -0.38 29.55 17.81
N VAL A 2 -1.57 28.99 17.66
CA VAL A 2 -1.75 27.57 17.31
C VAL A 2 -1.36 27.44 15.85
N GLN A 3 -0.28 26.70 15.55
CA GLN A 3 0.08 26.33 14.19
C GLN A 3 -1.11 25.58 13.57
N PRO A 4 -1.62 26.00 12.40
CA PRO A 4 -2.68 25.24 11.75
C PRO A 4 -2.20 23.81 11.47
N PRO A 5 -3.08 22.79 11.60
CA PRO A 5 -2.68 21.42 11.30
C PRO A 5 -2.16 21.36 9.87
N GLN A 6 -0.96 20.80 9.73
CA GLN A 6 -0.36 20.52 8.42
C GLN A 6 -1.18 19.37 7.82
N ILE A 7 -2.02 19.70 6.81
CA ILE A 7 -2.80 18.69 6.11
C ILE A 7 -2.06 18.44 4.79
N VAL A 8 -1.52 17.24 4.65
CA VAL A 8 -0.89 16.77 3.43
C VAL A 8 -1.99 16.20 2.53
N VAL A 9 -1.98 16.58 1.26
CA VAL A 9 -2.80 16.01 0.20
C VAL A 9 -1.99 14.95 -0.51
N GLN A 10 -2.55 13.76 -0.66
CA GLN A 10 -2.01 12.72 -1.52
C GLN A 10 -2.86 12.58 -2.77
N LEU A 11 -2.20 12.60 -3.92
CA LEU A 11 -2.80 12.38 -5.23
C LEU A 11 -2.26 11.10 -5.83
N VAL A 12 -3.11 10.08 -5.92
CA VAL A 12 -2.76 8.74 -6.42
C VAL A 12 -3.21 8.60 -7.85
N HIS A 13 -2.29 8.44 -8.79
CA HIS A 13 -2.60 8.36 -10.22
C HIS A 13 -3.11 6.96 -10.59
N ILE A 14 -4.42 6.84 -10.86
CA ILE A 14 -5.11 5.58 -11.21
C ILE A 14 -4.96 5.27 -12.70
N GLN A 15 -5.04 6.29 -13.56
CA GLN A 15 -5.05 6.15 -15.01
C GLN A 15 -4.29 7.31 -15.66
N GLY A 16 -3.56 7.04 -16.74
CA GLY A 16 -2.80 8.04 -17.50
C GLY A 16 -1.29 7.81 -17.46
N PRO A 17 -0.49 8.77 -17.96
CA PRO A 17 0.97 8.63 -18.10
C PRO A 17 1.70 8.46 -16.77
N LEU A 18 1.05 8.87 -15.69
CA LEU A 18 1.57 8.81 -14.33
C LEU A 18 0.97 7.66 -13.51
N LYS A 19 0.28 6.69 -14.15
CA LYS A 19 -0.37 5.56 -13.46
C LYS A 19 0.56 4.87 -12.45
N GLY A 20 0.07 4.66 -11.24
CA GLY A 20 0.81 4.07 -10.11
C GLY A 20 1.70 5.04 -9.36
N SER A 21 1.92 6.26 -9.87
CA SER A 21 2.65 7.29 -9.13
C SER A 21 1.75 7.96 -8.09
N ILE A 22 2.36 8.42 -7.01
CA ILE A 22 1.66 9.09 -5.91
C ILE A 22 2.44 10.34 -5.53
N GLN A 23 1.73 11.47 -5.49
CA GLN A 23 2.31 12.76 -5.17
C GLN A 23 1.77 13.25 -3.84
N GLU A 24 2.67 13.65 -2.95
CA GLU A 24 2.34 14.20 -1.64
C GLU A 24 2.59 15.71 -1.64
N LEU A 25 1.58 16.47 -1.27
CA LEU A 25 1.54 17.91 -1.44
C LEU A 25 1.02 18.53 -0.15
N SER A 26 1.86 19.32 0.52
CA SER A 26 1.51 20.00 1.77
C SER A 26 1.07 21.46 1.56
N ASP A 27 1.05 21.91 0.30
CA ASP A 27 0.69 23.28 -0.06
C ASP A 27 -0.80 23.57 0.17
N GLY A 28 -1.10 24.82 0.56
CA GLY A 28 -2.48 25.30 0.67
C GLY A 28 -3.18 25.47 -0.68
N GLU A 29 -2.41 25.55 -1.76
CA GLU A 29 -2.88 25.63 -3.15
C GLU A 29 -2.05 24.68 -4.02
N ILE A 30 -2.73 23.75 -4.70
CA ILE A 30 -2.12 22.75 -5.57
C ILE A 30 -2.61 22.98 -6.99
N LYS A 31 -1.69 23.34 -7.89
CA LYS A 31 -1.98 23.52 -9.31
C LYS A 31 -1.71 22.24 -10.08
N ILE A 32 -2.65 21.89 -10.94
CA ILE A 32 -2.64 20.68 -11.75
C ILE A 32 -2.66 21.07 -13.21
N GLY A 33 -1.74 20.55 -14.02
CA GLY A 33 -1.70 20.86 -15.45
C GLY A 33 -0.36 20.55 -16.12
N ARG A 34 -0.17 21.11 -17.31
CA ARG A 34 1.05 20.93 -18.12
C ARG A 34 2.13 21.98 -17.86
N HIS A 35 1.79 23.07 -17.18
CA HIS A 35 2.74 24.15 -16.91
C HIS A 35 3.84 23.67 -15.95
N PRO A 36 5.11 24.10 -16.14
CA PRO A 36 6.19 23.77 -15.21
C PRO A 36 5.92 24.20 -13.76
N ASP A 37 5.14 25.27 -13.56
CA ASP A 37 4.78 25.78 -12.23
C ASP A 37 3.65 24.99 -11.54
N CYS A 38 3.09 23.96 -12.19
CA CYS A 38 2.11 23.08 -11.58
C CYS A 38 2.81 22.06 -10.68
N GLN A 39 2.35 21.94 -9.43
CA GLN A 39 2.80 20.90 -8.51
C GLN A 39 2.51 19.51 -9.09
N VAL A 40 1.30 19.32 -9.64
CA VAL A 40 0.93 18.10 -10.36
C VAL A 40 1.12 18.34 -11.84
N ARG A 41 2.34 18.09 -12.28
CA ARG A 41 2.75 18.32 -13.66
C ARG A 41 2.53 17.09 -14.52
N PHE A 42 1.75 17.26 -15.58
CA PHE A 42 1.66 16.30 -16.67
C PHE A 42 2.62 16.67 -17.81
N ALA A 43 2.96 15.68 -18.64
CA ALA A 43 3.85 15.87 -19.78
C ALA A 43 3.29 16.94 -20.74
N LYS A 44 4.18 17.65 -21.44
CA LYS A 44 3.77 18.77 -22.31
C LYS A 44 2.92 18.27 -23.48
N GLU A 45 3.16 17.03 -23.87
CA GLU A 45 2.54 16.26 -24.94
C GLU A 45 1.08 15.89 -24.63
N GLU A 46 0.65 15.97 -23.36
CA GLU A 46 -0.73 15.69 -22.93
C GLU A 46 -1.70 16.82 -23.29
N VAL A 47 -1.91 17.03 -24.59
CA VAL A 47 -2.69 18.16 -25.14
C VAL A 47 -4.14 18.22 -24.63
N THR A 48 -4.67 17.13 -24.09
CA THR A 48 -5.99 17.01 -23.45
C THR A 48 -6.08 17.75 -22.11
N LEU A 49 -4.97 17.93 -21.41
CA LEU A 49 -4.90 18.73 -20.18
C LEU A 49 -4.72 20.20 -20.55
N SER A 50 -4.90 21.17 -19.66
CA SER A 50 -4.57 22.58 -19.91
C SER A 50 -3.22 22.93 -19.28
N ARG A 51 -2.64 24.10 -19.60
CA ARG A 51 -1.41 24.58 -18.93
C ARG A 51 -1.62 24.63 -17.43
N ILE A 52 -2.66 25.33 -16.99
CA ILE A 52 -3.25 25.22 -15.66
C ILE A 52 -4.63 24.65 -15.90
N HIS A 53 -4.88 23.43 -15.44
CA HIS A 53 -6.10 22.68 -15.72
C HIS A 53 -7.07 22.74 -14.55
N ALA A 54 -6.58 22.45 -13.35
CA ALA A 54 -7.37 22.55 -12.14
C ALA A 54 -6.51 23.09 -11.00
N ILE A 55 -7.16 23.65 -10.00
CA ILE A 55 -6.51 24.12 -8.78
C ILE A 55 -7.27 23.51 -7.60
N ILE A 56 -6.56 22.84 -6.70
CA ILE A 56 -7.10 22.41 -5.42
C ILE A 56 -6.70 23.46 -4.38
N VAL A 57 -7.68 24.07 -3.75
CA VAL A 57 -7.50 25.12 -2.73
C VAL A 57 -7.98 24.59 -1.38
N ARG A 58 -7.19 24.82 -0.34
CA ARG A 58 -7.57 24.51 1.03
C ARG A 58 -8.42 25.64 1.62
N GLU A 59 -9.63 25.31 2.04
CA GLU A 59 -10.54 26.20 2.76
C GLU A 59 -10.79 25.62 4.16
N GLY A 60 -9.97 26.05 5.13
CA GLY A 60 -10.00 25.54 6.50
C GLY A 60 -9.55 24.07 6.58
N ASN A 61 -10.49 23.18 6.89
CA ASN A 61 -10.26 21.73 6.97
C ASN A 61 -10.79 20.95 5.75
N ARG A 62 -11.25 21.67 4.71
CA ARG A 62 -11.75 21.07 3.48
C ARG A 62 -10.90 21.51 2.30
N PHE A 63 -10.92 20.69 1.25
CA PHE A 63 -10.29 21.03 -0.03
C PHE A 63 -11.38 21.19 -1.08
N LYS A 64 -11.20 22.18 -1.93
CA LYS A 64 -12.09 22.46 -3.06
C LYS A 64 -11.28 22.40 -4.33
N ILE A 65 -11.73 21.65 -5.32
CA ILE A 65 -11.20 21.70 -6.67
C ILE A 65 -11.94 22.76 -7.46
N VAL A 66 -11.20 23.53 -8.26
CA VAL A 66 -11.71 24.55 -9.18
C VAL A 66 -11.17 24.24 -10.57
N ASP A 67 -12.07 24.10 -11.55
CA ASP A 67 -11.75 23.88 -12.94
C ASP A 67 -11.27 25.18 -13.60
N GLN A 68 -10.11 25.13 -14.26
CA GLN A 68 -9.52 26.22 -15.04
C GLN A 68 -9.24 25.77 -16.48
N SER A 69 -9.84 24.66 -16.88
CA SER A 69 -9.49 23.95 -18.10
C SER A 69 -10.39 24.26 -19.29
N THR A 70 -9.95 23.81 -20.47
CA THR A 70 -10.77 23.85 -21.69
C THR A 70 -11.65 22.61 -21.82
N ASN A 71 -11.16 21.45 -21.40
CA ASN A 71 -11.84 20.15 -21.59
C ASN A 71 -12.69 19.71 -20.39
N GLY A 72 -12.65 20.46 -19.29
CA GLY A 72 -13.41 20.21 -18.07
C GLY A 72 -12.71 19.29 -17.07
N THR A 73 -13.01 19.53 -15.80
CA THR A 73 -12.65 18.67 -14.67
C THR A 73 -13.87 17.86 -14.21
N PHE A 74 -13.66 16.61 -13.84
CA PHE A 74 -14.69 15.68 -13.40
C PHE A 74 -14.34 15.10 -12.04
N VAL A 75 -15.33 14.96 -11.17
CA VAL A 75 -15.20 14.30 -9.87
C VAL A 75 -16.19 13.14 -9.83
N ASN A 76 -15.69 11.92 -9.60
CA ASN A 76 -16.46 10.68 -9.63
C ASN A 76 -17.29 10.51 -10.92
N GLY A 77 -16.72 10.95 -12.05
CA GLY A 77 -17.35 10.87 -13.37
C GLY A 77 -18.32 12.02 -13.71
N VAL A 78 -18.58 12.94 -12.78
CA VAL A 78 -19.46 14.10 -13.01
C VAL A 78 -18.62 15.34 -13.29
N ARG A 79 -18.89 16.05 -14.39
CA ARG A 79 -18.21 17.31 -14.72
C ARG A 79 -18.60 18.41 -13.74
N VAL A 80 -17.61 19.09 -13.15
CA VAL A 80 -17.84 20.13 -12.15
C VAL A 80 -16.98 21.37 -12.44
N PRO A 81 -17.55 22.58 -12.32
CA PRO A 81 -16.76 23.82 -12.34
C PRO A 81 -16.01 24.02 -11.02
N GLU A 82 -16.64 23.63 -9.90
CA GLU A 82 -16.03 23.56 -8.58
C GLU A 82 -16.69 22.46 -7.74
N ALA A 83 -15.93 21.82 -6.85
CA ALA A 83 -16.46 20.83 -5.93
C ALA A 83 -15.60 20.70 -4.67
N TYR A 84 -16.22 20.44 -3.53
CA TYR A 84 -15.48 20.03 -2.33
C TYR A 84 -15.08 18.56 -2.45
N LEU A 85 -13.80 18.29 -2.20
CA LEU A 85 -13.22 16.97 -2.28
C LEU A 85 -13.29 16.27 -0.92
N LYS A 86 -13.49 14.96 -0.99
CA LYS A 86 -13.42 14.01 0.12
C LYS A 86 -12.37 12.95 -0.16
N ASP A 87 -11.87 12.33 0.91
CA ASP A 87 -10.95 11.22 0.80
C ASP A 87 -11.57 10.09 -0.03
N GLY A 88 -10.84 9.64 -1.05
CA GLY A 88 -11.23 8.59 -1.99
C GLY A 88 -11.89 9.11 -3.27
N ASP A 89 -12.18 10.41 -3.38
CA ASP A 89 -12.77 10.97 -4.60
C ASP A 89 -11.84 10.77 -5.80
N VAL A 90 -12.41 10.38 -6.94
CA VAL A 90 -11.68 10.18 -8.19
C VAL A 90 -11.83 11.41 -9.08
N LEU A 91 -10.74 12.13 -9.26
CA LEU A 91 -10.61 13.26 -10.16
C LEU A 91 -10.25 12.78 -11.56
N MET A 92 -10.82 13.40 -12.58
CA MET A 92 -10.48 13.17 -13.98
C MET A 92 -10.40 14.50 -14.71
N PHE A 93 -9.32 14.73 -15.43
CA PHE A 93 -8.94 16.06 -15.96
C PHE A 93 -9.13 16.18 -17.48
N ALA A 94 -9.95 15.31 -18.06
CA ALA A 94 -10.48 15.37 -19.42
C ALA A 94 -11.33 14.12 -19.58
N GLU A 95 -12.32 14.14 -20.47
CA GLU A 95 -13.03 12.92 -20.84
C GLU A 95 -12.04 11.89 -21.43
N GLY A 96 -11.97 10.70 -20.81
CA GLY A 96 -10.97 9.68 -21.16
C GLY A 96 -9.52 10.00 -20.75
N GLY A 97 -9.29 11.10 -20.05
CA GLY A 97 -7.98 11.57 -19.62
C GLY A 97 -7.46 10.92 -18.33
N PRO A 98 -6.40 11.49 -17.73
CA PRO A 98 -5.81 10.98 -16.50
C PRO A 98 -6.80 10.99 -15.34
N LYS A 99 -6.78 9.91 -14.53
CA LYS A 99 -7.59 9.77 -13.32
C LYS A 99 -6.70 9.73 -12.08
N VAL A 100 -7.10 10.45 -11.05
CA VAL A 100 -6.33 10.60 -9.82
C VAL A 100 -7.27 10.50 -8.61
N SER A 101 -6.93 9.66 -7.63
CA SER A 101 -7.64 9.62 -6.35
C SER A 101 -7.09 10.70 -5.42
N PHE A 102 -8.00 11.43 -4.76
CA PHE A 102 -7.69 12.47 -3.80
C PHE A 102 -7.78 11.95 -2.37
N LEU A 103 -6.78 12.24 -1.55
CA LEU A 103 -6.71 11.85 -0.14
C LEU A 103 -6.11 12.97 0.70
N THR A 104 -6.60 13.11 1.93
CA THR A 104 -6.06 14.05 2.91
C THR A 104 -5.49 13.32 4.11
N MET A 105 -4.46 13.93 4.66
CA MET A 105 -3.68 13.41 5.75
C MET A 105 -3.44 14.54 6.74
N THR A 106 -3.94 14.41 7.96
CA THR A 106 -3.52 15.34 9.00
C THR A 106 -2.20 14.85 9.57
N ALA A 107 -1.10 15.55 9.28
CA ALA A 107 0.12 15.39 10.06
C ALA A 107 -0.20 15.94 11.46
N ALA A 108 -0.44 15.03 12.41
CA ALA A 108 -0.55 15.42 13.80
C ALA A 108 0.78 16.07 14.17
N VAL A 109 0.77 17.37 14.43
CA VAL A 109 1.81 18.00 15.22
C VAL A 109 1.78 17.25 16.55
N ALA A 110 2.77 16.38 16.74
CA ALA A 110 2.97 15.66 17.98
C ALA A 110 3.40 16.69 19.04
N GLU A 111 2.44 17.40 19.60
CA GLU A 111 2.69 18.36 20.67
C GLU A 111 1.88 17.96 21.91
N GLN A 112 2.60 17.29 22.81
CA GLN A 112 2.53 17.45 24.26
C GLN A 112 1.23 16.98 24.94
N ALA A 113 1.10 15.67 25.10
CA ALA A 113 0.44 15.08 26.27
C ALA A 113 1.48 14.34 27.13
N SER A 114 2.49 15.08 27.58
CA SER A 114 3.29 14.72 28.76
C SER A 114 3.12 15.85 29.77
N GLN A 115 2.14 15.70 30.66
CA GLN A 115 2.14 16.14 32.06
C GLN A 115 0.70 16.13 32.60
N ALA A 116 0.30 14.98 33.11
CA ALA A 116 -0.60 14.93 34.26
C ALA A 116 0.12 14.09 35.32
N THR A 117 1.02 14.75 36.05
CA THR A 117 1.51 14.26 37.34
C THR A 117 0.44 14.60 38.37
N PRO A 118 -0.20 13.64 39.07
CA PRO A 118 -0.77 13.95 40.36
C PRO A 118 0.36 13.92 41.39
N LYS A 119 0.74 15.09 41.90
CA LYS A 119 1.60 15.24 43.07
C LYS A 119 0.76 15.73 44.25
N GLY A 120 0.81 14.96 45.33
CA GLY A 120 0.44 15.36 46.71
C GLY A 120 -0.80 14.64 47.24
N LEU A 121 -0.85 14.14 48.49
CA LEU A 121 0.05 14.18 49.65
C LEU A 121 -0.60 13.25 50.75
N PRO A 122 -0.19 13.21 52.04
CA PRO A 122 0.77 12.30 52.67
C PRO A 122 0.21 11.37 53.79
N ASP A 123 1.14 10.56 54.32
CA ASP A 123 1.34 10.15 55.73
C ASP A 123 0.41 9.12 56.40
N ALA A 124 0.99 7.98 56.78
CA ALA A 124 0.85 7.42 58.13
C ALA A 124 1.85 6.27 58.37
N GLY A 125 2.88 6.56 59.17
CA GLY A 125 3.20 5.76 60.36
C GLY A 125 3.74 4.34 60.18
N GLY A 126 5.04 4.19 60.38
CA GLY A 126 5.70 2.89 60.44
C GLY A 126 5.41 2.06 61.69
N ARG A 127 5.77 0.77 61.58
CA ARG A 127 6.38 -0.06 62.62
C ARG A 127 6.84 -1.38 61.98
N GLY A 128 8.15 -1.62 61.93
CA GLY A 128 8.72 -2.98 61.94
C GLY A 128 9.04 -3.39 63.38
N PRO A 129 9.78 -4.50 63.63
CA PRO A 129 10.11 -5.63 62.74
C PRO A 129 9.94 -7.04 63.40
N GLU A 130 10.04 -8.10 62.57
CA GLU A 130 10.65 -9.45 62.81
C GLU A 130 10.18 -10.41 63.96
N PRO A 131 10.63 -11.70 64.03
CA PRO A 131 10.99 -12.72 63.00
C PRO A 131 10.52 -14.18 63.34
N ALA A 132 11.01 -15.16 62.54
CA ALA A 132 11.23 -16.60 62.82
C ALA A 132 10.02 -17.56 62.62
N ALA A 133 9.99 -18.39 61.58
CA ALA A 133 10.73 -19.65 61.34
C ALA A 133 10.17 -20.89 62.07
N ALA A 134 10.02 -21.98 61.29
CA ALA A 134 10.19 -23.41 61.66
C ALA A 134 8.97 -24.37 61.58
N VAL A 135 9.07 -25.32 60.62
CA VAL A 135 8.94 -26.81 60.73
C VAL A 135 7.55 -27.50 60.57
N ALA A 136 7.37 -28.10 59.36
CA ALA A 136 6.98 -29.50 58.96
C ALA A 136 5.96 -30.38 59.75
N PRO A 137 5.58 -31.60 59.29
CA PRO A 137 5.06 -32.10 58.00
C PRO A 137 3.69 -32.86 58.13
N SER A 138 3.11 -33.32 57.00
CA SER A 138 1.85 -34.08 56.90
C SER A 138 1.89 -35.53 57.44
N PRO A 139 0.72 -36.12 57.80
CA PRO A 139 0.50 -37.58 57.77
C PRO A 139 -0.67 -38.02 56.83
N PRO A 140 -0.83 -39.34 56.56
CA PRO A 140 -1.02 -39.87 55.20
C PRO A 140 -2.47 -40.28 54.82
N GLU A 141 -2.70 -40.43 53.52
CA GLU A 141 -3.78 -41.24 52.92
C GLU A 141 -3.54 -42.76 53.12
N PRO A 142 -4.64 -43.54 53.20
CA PRO A 142 -4.67 -44.87 52.59
C PRO A 142 -5.86 -45.08 51.63
N PRO A 143 -5.80 -46.11 50.75
CA PRO A 143 -6.33 -46.05 49.38
C PRO A 143 -7.53 -47.02 49.14
N PRO A 144 -7.84 -47.52 47.92
CA PRO A 144 -9.07 -47.18 47.20
C PRO A 144 -10.00 -48.37 46.91
N ALA A 145 -11.18 -48.13 46.32
CA ALA A 145 -11.74 -49.00 45.28
C ALA A 145 -13.01 -48.42 44.61
N PRO A 146 -13.28 -48.77 43.34
CA PRO A 146 -14.06 -47.98 42.39
C PRO A 146 -15.54 -48.35 42.37
N ARG A 147 -16.39 -47.44 41.88
CA ARG A 147 -17.73 -47.80 41.40
C ARG A 147 -17.87 -47.31 39.95
N PRO A 148 -18.25 -48.18 39.00
CA PRO A 148 -18.35 -47.82 37.59
C PRO A 148 -19.55 -46.88 37.35
N PRO A 149 -19.45 -45.88 36.47
CA PRO A 149 -20.62 -45.13 36.01
C PRO A 149 -21.46 -46.02 35.07
N GLN A 150 -22.77 -46.07 35.31
CA GLN A 150 -23.73 -46.69 34.40
C GLN A 150 -23.93 -45.81 33.14
N PRO A 151 -24.17 -46.40 31.96
CA PRO A 151 -24.43 -45.65 30.73
C PRO A 151 -25.84 -45.03 30.74
N SER A 152 -25.94 -43.76 30.37
CA SER A 152 -27.22 -43.11 30.03
C SER A 152 -27.59 -43.40 28.56
N PRO A 153 -28.88 -43.50 28.21
CA PRO A 153 -29.31 -43.73 26.83
C PRO A 153 -29.02 -42.51 25.93
N PRO A 154 -28.83 -42.70 24.61
CA PRO A 154 -28.53 -41.62 23.68
C PRO A 154 -29.75 -40.71 23.49
N VAL A 155 -29.57 -39.42 23.76
CA VAL A 155 -30.48 -38.35 23.32
C VAL A 155 -30.17 -38.06 21.85
N PRO A 156 -31.16 -37.97 20.94
CA PRO A 156 -30.91 -37.56 19.56
C PRO A 156 -30.37 -36.13 19.54
N PRO A 157 -29.31 -35.81 18.77
CA PRO A 157 -28.88 -34.43 18.64
C PRO A 157 -29.92 -33.66 17.83
N HIS A 158 -30.74 -32.88 18.53
CA HIS A 158 -31.26 -31.63 17.98
C HIS A 158 -30.07 -30.76 17.59
N ALA A 159 -30.18 -30.12 16.43
CA ALA A 159 -29.20 -29.21 15.87
C ALA A 159 -28.62 -28.28 16.95
N HIS A 160 -27.36 -28.53 17.32
CA HIS A 160 -26.57 -27.56 18.02
C HIS A 160 -26.28 -26.43 17.04
N GLU A 161 -26.82 -25.25 17.33
CA GLU A 161 -26.15 -23.99 17.00
C GLU A 161 -24.65 -24.17 17.26
N ALA A 162 -23.85 -23.80 16.26
CA ALA A 162 -22.40 -23.84 16.36
C ALA A 162 -21.95 -23.15 17.66
N PRO A 163 -20.97 -23.73 18.40
CA PRO A 163 -20.36 -23.03 19.51
C PRO A 163 -19.81 -21.70 18.98
N VAL A 164 -20.33 -20.59 19.51
CA VAL A 164 -19.69 -19.28 19.37
C VAL A 164 -18.34 -19.42 20.07
N ASP A 165 -17.27 -19.48 19.29
CA ASP A 165 -15.90 -19.48 19.82
C ASP A 165 -15.76 -18.34 20.85
N PRO A 166 -15.16 -18.59 22.03
CA PRO A 166 -14.80 -17.50 22.92
C PRO A 166 -13.90 -16.53 22.13
N PRO A 167 -14.10 -15.20 22.23
CA PRO A 167 -13.29 -14.25 21.48
C PRO A 167 -11.83 -14.51 21.83
N ALA A 168 -11.04 -14.85 20.80
CA ALA A 168 -9.61 -15.01 20.88
C ALA A 168 -9.03 -13.85 21.71
N ALA A 169 -8.28 -14.19 22.76
CA ALA A 169 -7.64 -13.22 23.62
C ALA A 169 -6.96 -12.13 22.78
N PRO A 170 -7.14 -10.84 23.10
CA PRO A 170 -6.53 -9.78 22.32
C PRO A 170 -5.01 -9.92 22.45
N GLY A 171 -4.37 -10.36 21.35
CA GLY A 171 -2.94 -10.13 21.15
C GLY A 171 -2.64 -8.63 21.35
N PRO A 172 -1.37 -8.25 21.57
CA PRO A 172 -1.00 -6.88 21.92
C PRO A 172 -1.73 -5.90 20.99
N VAL A 173 -2.67 -5.16 21.56
CA VAL A 173 -3.50 -4.21 20.83
C VAL A 173 -2.55 -3.09 20.45
N VAL A 174 -2.02 -3.15 19.22
CA VAL A 174 -1.24 -2.04 18.67
C VAL A 174 -2.17 -0.83 18.72
N ALA A 175 -1.84 0.14 19.56
CA ALA A 175 -2.65 1.33 19.72
C ALA A 175 -2.84 1.99 18.34
N PRO A 176 -4.04 2.48 18.00
CA PRO A 176 -4.28 3.02 16.67
C PRO A 176 -3.39 4.23 16.42
N VAL A 177 -2.58 4.18 15.36
CA VAL A 177 -1.67 5.26 14.96
C VAL A 177 -2.27 5.98 13.75
N LYS A 178 -2.33 7.31 13.82
CA LYS A 178 -2.83 8.17 12.73
C LYS A 178 -1.77 8.36 11.65
N VAL A 179 -1.55 7.31 10.86
CA VAL A 179 -0.66 7.28 9.70
C VAL A 179 -1.43 6.78 8.48
N PRO A 180 -1.06 7.19 7.27
CA PRO A 180 -1.82 6.83 6.07
C PRO A 180 -1.56 5.38 5.71
N LEU A 181 -2.56 4.75 5.13
CA LEU A 181 -2.34 3.59 4.29
C LEU A 181 -3.25 3.70 3.07
N ALA A 182 -2.69 3.70 1.88
CA ALA A 182 -3.41 3.62 0.62
C ALA A 182 -3.10 2.27 -0.03
N ILE A 183 -4.14 1.51 -0.34
CA ILE A 183 -4.03 0.20 -0.97
C ILE A 183 -4.79 0.23 -2.30
N GLN A 184 -4.08 0.03 -3.40
CA GLN A 184 -4.65 -0.16 -4.73
C GLN A 184 -4.67 -1.65 -5.08
N TYR A 185 -5.86 -2.16 -5.42
CA TYR A 185 -6.09 -3.51 -5.94
C TYR A 185 -7.08 -3.43 -7.09
N GLY A 186 -6.66 -3.84 -8.30
CA GLY A 186 -7.38 -3.70 -9.54
C GLY A 186 -7.78 -2.25 -9.82
N PRO A 187 -9.06 -1.97 -10.16
CA PRO A 187 -9.57 -0.61 -10.32
C PRO A 187 -9.86 0.10 -8.99
N THR A 188 -9.81 -0.63 -7.87
CA THR A 188 -10.19 -0.13 -6.55
C THR A 188 -9.00 0.40 -5.77
N ILE A 189 -9.15 1.58 -5.19
CA ILE A 189 -8.22 2.14 -4.21
C ILE A 189 -8.98 2.39 -2.93
N LYS A 190 -8.46 1.91 -1.80
CA LYS A 190 -8.99 2.22 -0.48
C LYS A 190 -7.89 2.81 0.39
N SER A 191 -8.28 3.83 1.13
CA SER A 191 -7.37 4.57 1.98
C SER A 191 -7.84 4.54 3.42
N PHE A 192 -6.87 4.57 4.32
CA PHE A 192 -7.05 4.46 5.74
C PHE A 192 -6.23 5.56 6.41
N ALA A 193 -6.89 6.38 7.23
CA ALA A 193 -6.24 7.45 7.98
C ALA A 193 -5.64 6.97 9.32
N GLN A 194 -5.87 5.70 9.66
CA GLN A 194 -5.40 5.08 10.89
C GLN A 194 -5.00 3.63 10.63
N LEU A 195 -3.94 3.21 11.30
CA LEU A 195 -3.51 1.82 11.39
C LEU A 195 -3.74 1.30 12.81
N PRO A 196 -3.96 -0.01 13.00
CA PRO A 196 -3.80 -1.09 12.02
C PRO A 196 -4.95 -1.23 11.03
N VAL A 197 -4.67 -1.84 9.88
CA VAL A 197 -5.62 -2.19 8.82
C VAL A 197 -5.52 -3.69 8.54
N VAL A 198 -6.66 -4.38 8.59
CA VAL A 198 -6.76 -5.81 8.30
C VAL A 198 -7.18 -6.05 6.86
N LEU A 199 -6.45 -6.93 6.17
CA LEU A 199 -6.68 -7.36 4.80
C LEU A 199 -7.19 -8.81 4.79
N GLY A 200 -8.15 -9.14 3.92
CA GLY A 200 -8.62 -10.51 3.76
C GLY A 200 -9.86 -10.63 2.88
N SER A 201 -10.40 -11.84 2.75
CA SER A 201 -11.64 -12.10 1.98
C SER A 201 -12.92 -11.83 2.78
N GLY A 202 -12.82 -11.77 4.10
CA GLY A 202 -13.96 -11.68 5.00
C GLY A 202 -14.55 -10.27 5.04
N ALA A 203 -15.88 -10.16 5.15
CA ALA A 203 -16.57 -8.88 5.23
C ALA A 203 -16.20 -8.04 6.48
N ALA A 204 -15.60 -8.65 7.49
CA ALA A 204 -15.11 -7.99 8.69
C ALA A 204 -13.73 -7.32 8.52
N CYS A 205 -13.09 -7.46 7.35
CA CYS A 205 -11.81 -6.81 7.07
C CYS A 205 -11.97 -5.34 6.71
N ASP A 206 -10.98 -4.54 7.10
CA ASP A 206 -10.88 -3.14 6.73
C ASP A 206 -10.69 -3.00 5.20
N PHE A 207 -9.90 -3.87 4.59
CA PHE A 207 -9.78 -3.99 3.12
C PHE A 207 -10.18 -5.39 2.68
N VAL A 208 -11.36 -5.49 2.06
CA VAL A 208 -11.86 -6.76 1.53
C VAL A 208 -11.29 -6.99 0.13
N ILE A 209 -10.57 -8.09 -0.03
CA ILE A 209 -9.98 -8.52 -1.30
C ILE A 209 -10.70 -9.79 -1.75
N GLY A 210 -11.42 -9.68 -2.87
CA GLY A 210 -12.11 -10.81 -3.49
C GLY A 210 -11.12 -11.75 -4.20
N HIS A 211 -10.31 -12.50 -3.46
CA HIS A 211 -9.38 -13.47 -4.02
C HIS A 211 -9.52 -14.83 -3.32
N PRO A 212 -9.69 -15.95 -4.07
CA PRO A 212 -10.04 -17.26 -3.51
C PRO A 212 -8.92 -17.90 -2.69
N ALA A 213 -7.68 -17.42 -2.79
CA ALA A 213 -6.57 -17.91 -1.99
C ALA A 213 -6.47 -17.23 -0.61
N LEU A 214 -7.23 -16.15 -0.37
CA LEU A 214 -7.16 -15.42 0.89
C LEU A 214 -8.07 -16.04 1.94
N THR A 215 -7.66 -15.89 3.19
CA THR A 215 -8.46 -16.20 4.37
C THR A 215 -9.29 -14.99 4.78
N ASP A 216 -10.29 -15.21 5.63
CA ASP A 216 -11.19 -14.14 6.08
C ASP A 216 -10.46 -12.95 6.67
N ARG A 217 -9.48 -13.20 7.55
CA ARG A 217 -8.46 -12.26 8.00
C ARG A 217 -7.12 -12.84 7.60
N HIS A 218 -6.42 -12.18 6.70
CA HIS A 218 -5.25 -12.74 6.05
C HIS A 218 -3.96 -12.07 6.47
N ALA A 219 -3.94 -10.75 6.45
CA ALA A 219 -2.80 -9.98 6.90
C ALA A 219 -3.26 -8.74 7.66
N GLN A 220 -2.39 -8.20 8.50
CA GLN A 220 -2.61 -6.91 9.15
C GLN A 220 -1.42 -6.02 8.93
N ILE A 221 -1.66 -4.83 8.40
CA ILE A 221 -0.64 -3.78 8.29
C ILE A 221 -0.77 -2.88 9.51
N PHE A 222 0.35 -2.55 10.13
CA PHE A 222 0.40 -1.69 11.30
C PHE A 222 1.66 -0.83 11.27
N PHE A 223 1.73 0.18 12.15
CA PHE A 223 2.84 1.12 12.18
C PHE A 223 3.50 1.10 13.56
N HIS A 224 4.80 0.84 13.59
CA HIS A 224 5.58 0.75 14.82
C HIS A 224 7.02 1.19 14.57
N GLN A 225 7.61 1.91 15.54
CA GLN A 225 8.98 2.44 15.46
C GLN A 225 9.25 3.29 14.21
N ASP A 226 8.28 4.12 13.80
CA ASP A 226 8.35 4.97 12.60
C ASP A 226 8.44 4.18 11.27
N ARG A 227 7.96 2.94 11.26
CA ARG A 227 7.97 2.05 10.08
C ARG A 227 6.64 1.32 9.93
N TYR A 228 6.33 0.97 8.69
CA TYR A 228 5.22 0.06 8.39
C TYR A 228 5.67 -1.38 8.61
N TRP A 229 4.79 -2.17 9.16
CA TRP A 229 4.96 -3.59 9.38
C TRP A 229 3.74 -4.32 8.87
N ILE A 230 3.94 -5.57 8.46
CA ILE A 230 2.88 -6.48 8.09
C ILE A 230 2.96 -7.73 8.95
N LYS A 231 1.82 -8.20 9.40
CA LYS A 231 1.65 -9.40 10.21
C LYS A 231 0.83 -10.44 9.47
N ASP A 232 1.28 -11.68 9.47
CA ASP A 232 0.49 -12.80 8.97
C ASP A 232 -0.62 -13.16 9.97
N LEU A 233 -1.86 -13.14 9.50
CA LEU A 233 -3.04 -13.59 10.23
C LEU A 233 -3.66 -14.86 9.62
N SER A 234 -3.13 -15.35 8.51
CA SER A 234 -3.64 -16.52 7.79
C SER A 234 -3.48 -17.82 8.59
N GLY A 235 -2.53 -17.86 9.53
CA GLY A 235 -2.18 -19.05 10.32
C GLY A 235 -1.46 -20.15 9.52
N THR A 236 -1.20 -19.91 8.23
CA THR A 236 -0.60 -20.89 7.31
C THR A 236 0.80 -20.51 6.84
N GLY A 237 1.30 -19.31 7.20
CA GLY A 237 2.60 -18.82 6.73
C GLY A 237 2.60 -18.48 5.25
N ALA A 238 1.43 -18.18 4.67
CA ALA A 238 1.28 -17.90 3.25
C ALA A 238 1.78 -16.51 2.83
N LEU A 239 1.86 -15.58 3.78
CA LEU A 239 2.30 -14.22 3.57
C LEU A 239 3.81 -14.17 3.33
N LEU A 240 4.23 -13.62 2.20
CA LEU A 240 5.63 -13.42 1.83
C LEU A 240 5.96 -11.94 1.69
N VAL A 241 7.15 -11.54 2.12
CA VAL A 241 7.76 -10.23 1.87
C VAL A 241 9.12 -10.48 1.24
N ASP A 242 9.35 -9.93 0.05
CA ASP A 242 10.56 -10.12 -0.76
C ASP A 242 10.94 -11.61 -0.88
N ASP A 243 9.96 -12.44 -1.25
CA ASP A 243 10.05 -13.91 -1.37
C ASP A 243 10.37 -14.66 -0.07
N GLN A 244 10.37 -13.99 1.08
CA GLN A 244 10.57 -14.59 2.40
C GLN A 244 9.25 -14.71 3.16
N ALA A 245 8.94 -15.90 3.68
CA ALA A 245 7.73 -16.11 4.48
C ALA A 245 7.80 -15.33 5.80
N VAL A 246 6.72 -14.63 6.12
CA VAL A 246 6.64 -13.80 7.34
C VAL A 246 6.30 -14.68 8.54
N ALA A 247 7.30 -14.98 9.36
CA ALA A 247 7.13 -15.68 10.63
C ALA A 247 6.59 -14.73 11.72
N GLY A 248 5.30 -14.41 11.65
CA GLY A 248 4.66 -13.48 12.57
C GLY A 248 4.55 -12.08 11.97
N GLU A 249 5.58 -11.26 12.08
CA GLU A 249 5.59 -9.87 11.57
C GLU A 249 6.89 -9.51 10.85
N SER A 250 6.79 -8.65 9.84
CA SER A 250 7.92 -8.18 9.03
C SER A 250 7.81 -6.70 8.73
N ALA A 251 8.94 -6.00 8.70
CA ALA A 251 9.00 -4.58 8.39
C ALA A 251 8.95 -4.37 6.88
N LEU A 252 8.18 -3.38 6.43
CA LEU A 252 8.04 -3.02 5.02
C LEU A 252 9.04 -1.93 4.66
N GLY A 253 10.08 -2.30 3.92
CA GLY A 253 11.03 -1.38 3.30
C GLY A 253 10.50 -0.79 1.99
N PRO A 254 10.96 0.38 1.55
CA PRO A 254 10.57 0.94 0.26
C PRO A 254 10.89 -0.04 -0.87
N ASN A 255 9.94 -0.18 -1.79
CA ASN A 255 9.89 -1.15 -2.89
C ASN A 255 9.73 -2.63 -2.50
N ALA A 256 9.50 -2.95 -1.21
CA ALA A 256 9.26 -4.32 -0.78
C ALA A 256 8.06 -4.92 -1.53
N VAL A 257 8.21 -6.17 -1.96
CA VAL A 257 7.17 -6.93 -2.62
C VAL A 257 6.46 -7.82 -1.60
N ILE A 258 5.16 -7.65 -1.48
CA ILE A 258 4.32 -8.37 -0.53
C ILE A 258 3.44 -9.33 -1.33
N ALA A 259 3.64 -10.62 -1.19
CA ALA A 259 2.71 -11.61 -1.69
C ALA A 259 1.79 -12.02 -0.55
N LEU A 260 0.48 -11.77 -0.67
CA LEU A 260 -0.44 -12.27 0.35
C LEU A 260 -0.42 -13.80 0.36
N THR A 261 -0.37 -14.43 -0.82
CA THR A 261 -0.14 -15.87 -0.94
C THR A 261 0.88 -16.16 -2.03
N SER A 262 1.37 -17.40 -2.10
CA SER A 262 2.21 -17.90 -3.20
C SER A 262 1.53 -17.83 -4.59
N ARG A 263 0.19 -17.72 -4.64
CA ARG A 263 -0.59 -17.53 -5.86
C ARG A 263 -1.08 -16.10 -6.03
N GLY A 264 -0.60 -15.17 -5.21
CA GLY A 264 -1.05 -13.79 -5.17
C GLY A 264 -2.28 -13.56 -4.29
N PRO A 265 -2.79 -12.33 -4.25
CA PRO A 265 -2.30 -11.15 -4.97
C PRO A 265 -0.96 -10.63 -4.44
N TRP A 266 -0.23 -9.94 -5.32
CA TRP A 266 1.05 -9.32 -5.01
C TRP A 266 0.92 -7.79 -4.97
N PHE A 267 1.62 -7.18 -4.04
CA PHE A 267 1.67 -5.73 -3.87
C PHE A 267 3.12 -5.28 -3.83
N ARG A 268 3.37 -4.07 -4.30
CA ARG A 268 4.63 -3.35 -4.06
C ARG A 268 4.38 -2.22 -3.08
N PHE A 269 5.19 -2.16 -2.03
CA PHE A 269 5.18 -1.07 -1.07
C PHE A 269 6.05 0.08 -1.57
N LEU A 270 5.45 1.21 -1.95
CA LEU A 270 6.17 2.38 -2.50
C LEU A 270 6.71 3.33 -1.41
N GLY A 271 6.69 2.92 -0.13
CA GLY A 271 6.96 3.81 1.00
C GLY A 271 5.80 4.74 1.33
N GLY A 272 5.85 5.38 2.50
CA GLY A 272 4.84 6.36 2.92
C GLY A 272 3.43 5.79 3.09
N GLY A 273 3.28 4.48 3.34
CA GLY A 273 1.98 3.84 3.50
C GLY A 273 1.29 3.49 2.18
N ARG A 274 2.03 3.29 1.09
CA ARG A 274 1.43 3.11 -0.24
C ARG A 274 1.69 1.70 -0.76
N LEU A 275 0.61 0.94 -0.98
CA LEU A 275 0.65 -0.40 -1.57
C LEU A 275 -0.06 -0.37 -2.92
N VAL A 276 0.63 -0.80 -3.96
CA VAL A 276 0.06 -0.95 -5.30
C VAL A 276 0.11 -2.40 -5.73
N GLU A 277 -0.97 -2.91 -6.29
CA GLU A 277 -0.96 -4.25 -6.90
C GLU A 277 0.07 -4.31 -8.04
N ILE A 278 0.79 -5.43 -8.10
CA ILE A 278 1.61 -5.81 -9.25
C ILE A 278 0.99 -7.04 -9.91
N GLU A 279 0.81 -6.98 -11.22
CA GLU A 279 0.25 -8.10 -11.99
C GLU A 279 1.31 -9.19 -12.17
N GLY A 280 1.01 -10.40 -11.70
CA GLY A 280 1.89 -11.57 -11.81
C GLY A 280 2.86 -11.76 -10.65
N SER A 281 3.54 -12.92 -10.62
CA SER A 281 4.63 -13.18 -9.68
C SER A 281 5.81 -12.26 -10.03
N PRO A 282 6.42 -11.56 -9.05
CA PRO A 282 7.61 -10.76 -9.31
C PRO A 282 8.72 -11.62 -9.92
N PRO A 283 9.52 -11.10 -10.88
CA PRO A 283 10.78 -11.75 -11.22
C PRO A 283 11.65 -11.76 -9.96
N GLY A 284 12.19 -12.93 -9.61
CA GLY A 284 13.05 -13.08 -8.45
C GLY A 284 14.28 -12.17 -8.52
N PRO A 285 15.01 -11.99 -7.40
CA PRO A 285 16.08 -11.00 -7.26
C PRO A 285 17.28 -11.13 -8.22
N ASP A 286 17.29 -12.13 -9.12
CA ASP A 286 18.37 -12.38 -10.10
C ASP A 286 17.86 -12.36 -11.54
N THR A 287 17.22 -11.26 -11.96
CA THR A 287 17.21 -10.91 -13.39
C THR A 287 17.99 -9.63 -13.57
N ASP A 288 19.31 -9.77 -13.56
CA ASP A 288 20.23 -8.82 -14.18
C ASP A 288 19.83 -8.72 -15.65
N GLU A 289 18.91 -7.81 -15.96
CA GLU A 289 18.64 -7.37 -17.31
C GLU A 289 19.87 -6.54 -17.71
N GLY A 290 20.93 -7.27 -18.06
CA GLY A 290 22.18 -6.70 -18.56
C GLY A 290 21.86 -5.71 -19.67
N PRO A 291 22.65 -4.63 -19.78
CA PRO A 291 22.35 -3.52 -20.68
C PRO A 291 22.07 -4.03 -22.10
N PRO A 292 21.11 -3.41 -22.83
CA PRO A 292 20.72 -3.88 -24.15
C PRO A 292 21.98 -4.03 -24.99
N ARG A 293 22.20 -5.24 -25.51
CA ARG A 293 23.34 -5.56 -26.38
C ARG A 293 23.31 -4.55 -27.52
N GLN A 294 24.23 -3.59 -27.47
CA GLN A 294 24.50 -2.69 -28.58
C GLN A 294 24.77 -3.56 -29.80
N ALA A 295 24.05 -3.28 -30.89
CA ALA A 295 24.30 -3.87 -32.18
C ALA A 295 25.79 -3.72 -32.49
N SER A 296 26.50 -4.84 -32.54
CA SER A 296 27.89 -4.89 -32.94
C SER A 296 27.95 -4.61 -34.45
N ASP A 297 28.18 -3.35 -34.81
CA ASP A 297 28.75 -2.98 -36.10
C ASP A 297 30.18 -3.55 -36.14
N THR A 298 30.36 -4.66 -36.84
CA THR A 298 31.68 -5.15 -37.24
C THR A 298 32.13 -4.42 -38.50
N PRO A 299 33.28 -3.72 -38.50
CA PRO A 299 33.94 -3.30 -39.72
C PRO A 299 34.82 -4.45 -40.21
N THR A 300 34.34 -5.24 -41.17
CA THR A 300 35.20 -6.18 -41.90
C THR A 300 35.90 -5.43 -43.01
N THR A 301 37.17 -5.11 -42.77
CA THR A 301 38.21 -4.90 -43.78
C THR A 301 38.27 -6.10 -44.71
N ASP A 302 37.99 -5.89 -46.00
CA ASP A 302 38.38 -6.82 -47.05
C ASP A 302 39.46 -6.15 -47.93
N ARG A 303 40.65 -6.75 -47.90
CA ARG A 303 41.78 -6.46 -48.78
C ARG A 303 42.00 -7.79 -49.51
N GLY A 304 41.64 -7.80 -50.79
CA GLY A 304 41.41 -9.02 -51.59
C GLY A 304 42.63 -9.89 -51.91
N PRO A 305 42.45 -10.81 -52.87
CA PRO A 305 43.35 -10.80 -54.01
C PRO A 305 42.70 -11.11 -55.38
N GLN A 306 43.53 -10.82 -56.39
CA GLN A 306 43.46 -10.89 -57.86
C GLN A 306 42.72 -12.03 -58.58
N GLU A 307 42.20 -11.59 -59.75
CA GLU A 307 42.24 -12.17 -61.11
C GLU A 307 41.37 -13.37 -61.52
N GLY A 308 40.67 -13.20 -62.66
CA GLY A 308 40.38 -14.29 -63.58
C GLY A 308 39.07 -14.22 -64.38
N GLY A 309 39.06 -13.47 -65.49
CA GLY A 309 38.48 -13.94 -66.77
C GLY A 309 36.96 -13.88 -67.02
N GLY A 310 36.59 -13.03 -67.99
CA GLY A 310 35.83 -13.50 -69.17
C GLY A 310 34.32 -13.23 -69.25
N GLY A 311 33.93 -12.38 -70.22
CA GLY A 311 32.86 -12.75 -71.15
C GLY A 311 31.51 -12.02 -71.05
N GLY A 312 31.38 -10.93 -71.82
CA GLY A 312 30.28 -10.75 -72.78
C GLY A 312 28.92 -10.23 -72.32
N GLY A 313 28.41 -9.21 -73.03
CA GLY A 313 26.97 -9.09 -73.28
C GLY A 313 26.31 -7.74 -73.01
N LYS A 314 26.43 -6.83 -74.00
CA LYS A 314 25.44 -5.85 -74.50
C LYS A 314 24.28 -5.41 -73.58
N GLY A 315 24.10 -4.09 -73.47
CA GLY A 315 22.76 -3.49 -73.60
C GLY A 315 22.54 -2.18 -72.87
N GLY A 316 22.49 -1.07 -73.62
CA GLY A 316 21.52 -0.01 -73.36
C GLY A 316 22.01 1.31 -72.76
N SER A 317 22.24 2.29 -73.65
CA SER A 317 21.82 3.70 -73.56
C SER A 317 22.32 4.54 -72.36
N LEU A 318 23.24 5.50 -72.53
CA LEU A 318 23.02 6.88 -73.05
C LEU A 318 21.84 7.57 -72.32
N PHE A 319 21.93 8.74 -71.68
CA PHE A 319 22.78 9.91 -71.91
C PHE A 319 22.56 10.96 -70.77
N LYS A 320 23.63 11.71 -70.45
CA LYS A 320 23.73 13.14 -70.05
C LYS A 320 22.92 13.69 -68.84
N LYS A 321 23.55 14.36 -67.84
CA LYS A 321 24.17 15.73 -67.86
C LYS A 321 23.13 16.80 -68.25
N LEU A 322 23.01 18.00 -67.66
CA LEU A 322 23.71 18.81 -66.66
C LEU A 322 23.00 20.20 -66.70
N PHE A 323 23.06 20.97 -65.61
CA PHE A 323 22.69 22.41 -65.52
C PHE A 323 21.19 22.73 -65.68
N SER A 324 20.57 23.63 -64.91
CA SER A 324 21.05 24.82 -64.18
C SER A 324 20.15 25.11 -62.99
#